data_AF-A0A7I8DRM1-F1
#
_entry.id   AF-A0A7I8DRM1-F1
#
_cell.length_a   1.000
_cell.length_b   1.000
_cell.length_c   1.000
_cell.angle_alpha   90.00
_cell.angle_beta   90.00
_cell.angle_gamma   90.00
#
_symmetry.space_group_name_H-M   'P 1'
#
loop_
_entity.id
_entity.type
_entity.pdbx_description
1 polymer ?
#
loop_
_entity_poly.entity_id
_entity_poly.type
_entity_poly.pdbx_seq_one_letter_code
_entity_poly.pdbx_strand_id
1 'polypeptide(L)'
;MRKKEEIDFAKIFKGKKVPIVVLDERWHQLFPDYDKPNQVKVLESNLNEVIKQQGKLTNDLKDLKKLKNQLMGEIITHMDVSDTKEGKIKEKKLDQNQRLIREIGDKIKEAENQLIDLPYQIKEANEQLIIESTAICYKRLSDNTEKITEINQWIKSIREQLKIKILEKQDMEMKNTDIYNYMHDMLGPELLQELDEDIKKGLN
;
A
#
# COMPACT_ATOMS: atom_id res chain seq x y z
N MET A 1 -6.43 35.69 -1.97
CA MET A 1 -6.36 34.22 -1.82
C MET A 1 -6.66 33.59 -3.17
N ARG A 2 -5.68 32.94 -3.82
CA ARG A 2 -5.95 32.13 -5.01
C ARG A 2 -6.70 30.87 -4.54
N LYS A 3 -7.91 30.62 -5.05
CA LYS A 3 -8.53 29.29 -4.97
C LYS A 3 -7.49 28.32 -5.55
N LYS A 4 -6.96 27.40 -4.73
CA LYS A 4 -6.23 26.24 -5.25
C LYS A 4 -7.23 25.53 -6.16
N GLU A 5 -6.97 25.51 -7.47
CA GLU A 5 -7.75 24.67 -8.38
C GLU A 5 -7.66 23.24 -7.87
N GLU A 6 -8.81 22.62 -7.67
CA GLU A 6 -8.92 21.25 -7.20
C GLU A 6 -8.31 20.33 -8.28
N ILE A 7 -7.36 19.48 -7.88
CA ILE A 7 -6.65 18.64 -8.84
C ILE A 7 -7.63 17.60 -9.39
N ASP A 8 -7.95 17.71 -10.68
CA ASP A 8 -8.73 16.70 -11.38
C ASP A 8 -7.85 15.49 -11.75
N PHE A 9 -7.74 14.55 -10.81
CA PHE A 9 -6.97 13.33 -11.00
C PHE A 9 -7.51 12.49 -12.17
N ALA A 10 -8.83 12.40 -12.35
CA ALA A 10 -9.44 11.63 -13.43
C ALA A 10 -8.97 12.13 -14.81
N LYS A 11 -8.93 13.45 -15.01
CA LYS A 11 -8.39 14.05 -16.23
C LYS A 11 -6.90 13.81 -16.41
N ILE A 12 -6.11 13.80 -15.33
CA ILE A 12 -4.66 13.56 -15.39
C ILE A 12 -4.35 12.11 -15.79
N PHE A 13 -5.12 11.14 -15.31
CA PHE A 13 -4.90 9.73 -15.57
C PHE A 13 -5.53 9.25 -16.88
N LYS A 14 -6.51 9.97 -17.43
CA LYS A 14 -7.20 9.61 -18.67
C LYS A 14 -6.22 9.33 -19.82
N GLY A 15 -6.28 8.11 -20.35
CA GLY A 15 -5.48 7.70 -21.51
C GLY A 15 -4.00 7.39 -21.21
N LYS A 16 -3.56 7.48 -19.95
CA LYS A 16 -2.19 7.14 -19.56
C LYS A 16 -2.09 5.65 -19.24
N LYS A 17 -0.96 5.06 -19.62
CA LYS A 17 -0.64 3.68 -19.26
C LYS A 17 -0.02 3.67 -17.86
N VAL A 18 -0.71 3.06 -16.91
CA VAL A 18 -0.26 2.91 -15.52
C VAL A 18 -0.01 1.43 -15.24
N PRO A 19 1.05 1.08 -14.49
CA PRO A 19 1.23 -0.28 -13.97
C PRO A 19 0.02 -0.75 -13.15
N ILE A 20 -0.17 -2.07 -13.07
CA ILE A 20 -1.22 -2.66 -12.24
C ILE A 20 -0.80 -2.51 -10.77
N VAL A 21 -1.49 -1.66 -10.02
CA VAL A 21 -1.00 -1.18 -8.71
C VAL A 21 -0.99 -2.26 -7.64
N VAL A 22 -1.93 -3.21 -7.68
CA VAL A 22 -2.00 -4.32 -6.71
C VAL A 22 -0.83 -5.30 -6.86
N LEU A 23 -0.08 -5.23 -7.96
CA LEU A 23 1.14 -6.02 -8.17
C LEU A 23 2.40 -5.29 -7.67
N ASP A 24 2.28 -4.03 -7.21
CA ASP A 24 3.40 -3.24 -6.69
C ASP A 24 3.46 -3.31 -5.16
N GLU A 25 4.53 -3.88 -4.63
CA GLU A 25 4.76 -3.99 -3.18
C GLU A 25 4.81 -2.62 -2.49
N ARG A 26 5.32 -1.58 -3.17
CA ARG A 26 5.41 -0.22 -2.61
C ARG A 26 4.03 0.38 -2.40
N TRP A 27 3.06 0.05 -3.26
CA TRP A 27 1.69 0.48 -3.07
C TRP A 27 1.09 -0.13 -1.78
N HIS A 28 1.33 -1.42 -1.54
CA HIS A 28 0.89 -2.09 -0.30
C HIS A 28 1.55 -1.49 0.95
N GLN A 29 2.81 -1.04 0.86
CA GLN A 29 3.48 -0.33 1.96
C GLN A 29 2.84 1.04 2.26
N LEU A 30 2.34 1.74 1.24
CA LEU A 30 1.63 3.02 1.41
C LEU A 30 0.19 2.85 1.94
N PHE A 31 -0.39 1.68 1.68
CA PHE A 31 -1.74 1.30 2.09
C PHE A 31 -1.73 -0.01 2.87
N PRO A 32 -1.17 -0.03 4.10
CA PRO A 32 -1.19 -1.23 4.92
C PRO A 32 -2.59 -1.51 5.46
N ASP A 33 -2.96 -2.77 5.71
CA ASP A 33 -4.35 -3.15 6.00
C ASP A 33 -4.98 -2.46 7.22
N TYR A 34 -4.16 -2.08 8.22
CA TYR A 34 -4.59 -1.37 9.43
C TYR A 34 -4.91 0.11 9.20
N ASP A 35 -4.40 0.73 8.13
CA ASP A 35 -4.58 2.15 7.79
C ASP A 35 -5.10 2.37 6.36
N LYS A 36 -5.50 1.28 5.68
CA LYS A 36 -6.05 1.31 4.33
C LYS A 36 -7.52 1.77 4.36
N PRO A 37 -7.88 2.87 3.67
CA PRO A 37 -9.24 3.36 3.62
C PRO A 37 -10.21 2.34 3.01
N ASN A 38 -11.46 2.32 3.48
CA ASN A 38 -12.46 1.35 3.03
C ASN A 38 -12.71 1.40 1.51
N GLN A 39 -12.73 2.60 0.92
CA GLN A 39 -12.90 2.74 -0.53
C GLN A 39 -11.73 2.10 -1.30
N VAL A 40 -10.50 2.26 -0.81
CA VAL A 40 -9.31 1.63 -1.39
C VAL A 40 -9.40 0.10 -1.27
N LYS A 41 -9.86 -0.44 -0.12
CA LYS A 41 -10.10 -1.89 0.06
C LYS A 41 -11.09 -2.45 -0.95
N VAL A 42 -12.19 -1.75 -1.18
CA VAL A 42 -13.22 -2.18 -2.16
C VAL A 42 -12.65 -2.17 -3.57
N LEU A 43 -11.99 -1.09 -3.99
CA LEU A 43 -11.39 -0.96 -5.32
C LEU A 43 -10.27 -1.99 -5.55
N GLU A 44 -9.45 -2.26 -4.53
CA GLU A 44 -8.44 -3.32 -4.52
C GLU A 44 -9.08 -4.71 -4.70
N SER A 45 -10.14 -5.02 -3.96
CA SER A 45 -10.87 -6.28 -4.09
C SER A 45 -11.41 -6.46 -5.50
N ASN A 46 -12.06 -5.43 -6.05
CA ASN A 46 -12.61 -5.46 -7.40
C ASN A 46 -11.52 -5.75 -8.44
N LEU A 47 -10.39 -5.06 -8.37
CA LEU A 47 -9.27 -5.28 -9.29
C LEU A 47 -8.70 -6.71 -9.16
N ASN A 48 -8.51 -7.18 -7.93
CA ASN A 48 -8.00 -8.53 -7.66
C ASN A 48 -8.97 -9.62 -8.16
N GLU A 49 -10.28 -9.42 -8.04
CA GLU A 49 -11.28 -10.33 -8.56
C GLU A 49 -11.21 -10.47 -10.08
N VAL A 50 -11.10 -9.36 -10.82
CA VAL A 50 -11.00 -9.39 -12.28
C VAL A 50 -9.69 -10.06 -12.74
N ILE A 51 -8.57 -9.76 -12.07
CA ILE A 51 -7.27 -10.41 -12.35
C ILE A 51 -7.36 -11.92 -12.08
N LYS A 52 -8.00 -12.32 -10.98
CA LYS A 52 -8.19 -13.73 -10.62
C LYS A 52 -9.09 -14.44 -11.64
N GLN A 53 -10.15 -13.79 -12.12
CA GLN A 53 -11.01 -14.32 -13.18
C GLN A 53 -10.22 -14.53 -14.48
N GLN A 54 -9.39 -13.56 -14.89
CA GLN A 54 -8.53 -13.70 -16.06
C GLN A 54 -7.55 -14.87 -15.92
N GLY A 55 -6.89 -15.00 -14.77
CA GLY A 55 -5.97 -16.10 -14.49
C GLY A 55 -6.67 -17.47 -14.55
N LYS A 56 -7.87 -17.56 -13.96
CA LYS A 56 -8.69 -18.77 -14.00
C LYS A 56 -9.10 -19.13 -15.43
N LEU A 57 -9.68 -18.20 -16.18
CA LEU A 57 -10.12 -18.45 -17.56
C LEU A 57 -8.97 -18.88 -18.46
N THR A 58 -7.79 -18.26 -18.30
CA THR A 58 -6.61 -18.60 -19.09
C THR A 58 -6.16 -20.05 -18.85
N ASN A 59 -6.18 -20.50 -17.59
CA ASN A 59 -5.87 -21.88 -17.23
C ASN A 59 -6.95 -22.86 -17.73
N ASP A 60 -8.22 -22.55 -17.47
CA ASP A 60 -9.35 -23.37 -17.89
C ASP A 60 -9.35 -23.56 -19.43
N LEU A 61 -9.10 -22.50 -20.18
CA LEU A 61 -9.02 -22.53 -21.65
C LEU A 61 -7.85 -23.40 -22.14
N LYS A 62 -6.69 -23.34 -21.47
CA LYS A 62 -5.54 -24.20 -21.78
C LYS A 62 -5.89 -25.67 -21.57
N ASP A 63 -6.57 -26.00 -20.47
CA ASP A 63 -6.97 -27.36 -20.13
C ASP A 63 -8.06 -27.89 -21.07
N LEU A 64 -9.04 -27.06 -21.41
CA LEU A 64 -10.08 -27.38 -22.40
C LEU A 64 -9.49 -27.65 -23.78
N LYS A 65 -8.54 -26.83 -24.24
CA LYS A 65 -7.83 -27.05 -25.52
C LYS A 65 -7.06 -28.37 -25.51
N LYS A 66 -6.38 -28.70 -24.40
CA LYS A 66 -5.67 -29.96 -24.23
C LYS A 66 -6.62 -31.16 -24.27
N LEU A 67 -7.73 -31.10 -23.53
CA LEU A 67 -8.74 -32.15 -23.48
C LEU A 67 -9.39 -32.37 -24.86
N LYS A 68 -9.74 -31.29 -25.57
CA LYS A 68 -10.26 -31.37 -26.94
C LYS A 68 -9.29 -32.09 -27.88
N ASN A 69 -8.00 -31.77 -27.80
CA ASN A 69 -6.97 -32.43 -28.60
C ASN A 69 -6.83 -33.92 -28.27
N GLN A 70 -6.90 -34.29 -26.99
CA GLN A 70 -6.88 -35.69 -26.57
C GLN A 70 -8.07 -36.47 -27.15
N LEU A 71 -9.29 -35.94 -27.00
CA LEU A 71 -10.50 -36.58 -27.53
C LEU A 71 -10.47 -36.72 -29.06
N MET A 72 -9.94 -35.72 -29.77
CA MET A 72 -9.74 -35.82 -31.23
C MET A 72 -8.74 -36.93 -31.59
N GLY A 73 -7.64 -37.06 -30.83
CA GLY A 73 -6.69 -38.16 -31.00
C GLY A 73 -7.31 -39.53 -30.79
N GLU A 74 -8.13 -39.69 -29.74
CA GLU A 74 -8.86 -40.94 -29.45
C GLU A 74 -9.86 -41.32 -30.57
N ILE A 75 -10.47 -40.33 -31.24
CA ILE A 75 -11.35 -40.60 -32.38
C ILE A 75 -10.54 -41.18 -33.55
N ILE A 76 -9.38 -40.59 -33.84
CA ILE A 76 -8.52 -41.02 -34.96
C ILE A 76 -8.00 -42.45 -34.70
N THR A 77 -7.58 -42.77 -33.47
CA THR A 77 -7.04 -44.09 -33.13
C THR A 77 -8.09 -45.21 -33.07
N HIS A 78 -9.37 -44.86 -32.92
CA HIS A 78 -10.46 -45.83 -32.82
C HIS A 78 -11.40 -45.85 -34.04
N MET A 79 -10.97 -45.24 -35.16
CA MET A 79 -11.79 -45.10 -36.38
C MET A 79 -12.00 -46.42 -37.15
N ASP A 80 -11.17 -47.45 -36.93
CA ASP A 80 -11.39 -48.80 -37.48
C ASP A 80 -12.52 -49.52 -36.72
N VAL A 81 -13.75 -49.30 -37.18
CA VAL A 81 -14.96 -49.94 -36.65
C VAL A 81 -15.23 -51.23 -37.42
N SER A 82 -15.33 -52.36 -36.71
CA SER A 82 -15.73 -53.67 -37.26
C SER A 82 -17.13 -54.05 -36.77
N ASP A 83 -17.84 -54.95 -37.47
CA ASP A 83 -19.22 -55.36 -37.10
C ASP A 83 -19.32 -56.29 -35.86
N THR A 84 -18.23 -56.34 -35.08
CA THR A 84 -18.11 -57.15 -33.87
C THR A 84 -18.77 -56.46 -32.66
N LYS A 85 -19.02 -57.22 -31.57
CA LYS A 85 -19.45 -56.64 -30.28
C LYS A 85 -18.50 -55.55 -29.79
N GLU A 86 -17.19 -55.71 -30.02
CA GLU A 86 -16.16 -54.73 -29.67
C GLU A 86 -16.25 -53.46 -30.53
N GLY A 87 -16.56 -53.60 -31.82
CA GLY A 87 -16.79 -52.45 -32.70
C GLY A 87 -18.02 -51.62 -32.31
N LYS A 88 -19.12 -52.24 -31.88
CA LYS A 88 -20.30 -51.51 -31.36
C LYS A 88 -20.02 -50.73 -30.07
N ILE A 89 -19.11 -51.23 -29.22
CA ILE A 89 -18.66 -50.50 -28.01
C ILE A 89 -17.78 -49.31 -28.42
N LYS A 90 -16.87 -49.50 -29.38
CA LYS A 90 -16.05 -48.41 -29.94
C LYS A 90 -16.90 -47.32 -30.60
N GLU A 91 -17.93 -47.70 -31.35
CA GLU A 91 -18.86 -46.78 -32.00
C GLU A 91 -19.59 -45.89 -30.98
N LYS A 92 -20.10 -46.46 -29.88
CA LYS A 92 -20.70 -45.66 -28.80
C LYS A 92 -19.71 -44.69 -28.15
N LYS A 93 -18.46 -45.11 -27.96
CA LYS A 93 -17.39 -44.26 -27.39
C LYS A 93 -17.03 -43.12 -28.35
N LEU A 94 -17.01 -43.39 -29.66
CA LEU A 94 -16.79 -42.37 -30.69
C LEU A 94 -17.91 -41.33 -30.70
N ASP A 95 -19.19 -41.73 -30.65
CA ASP A 95 -20.31 -40.79 -30.58
C ASP A 95 -20.26 -39.92 -29.32
N GLN A 96 -19.93 -40.52 -28.16
CA GLN A 96 -19.71 -39.78 -26.92
C GLN A 96 -18.56 -38.77 -27.04
N ASN A 97 -17.41 -39.18 -27.58
CA ASN A 97 -16.26 -38.29 -27.78
C ASN A 97 -16.60 -37.13 -28.74
N GLN A 98 -17.38 -37.38 -29.80
CA GLN A 98 -17.84 -36.33 -30.71
C GLN A 98 -18.75 -35.31 -30.03
N ARG A 99 -19.69 -35.77 -29.17
CA ARG A 99 -20.54 -34.87 -28.37
C ARG A 99 -19.71 -34.03 -27.41
N LEU A 100 -18.79 -34.65 -26.67
CA LEU A 100 -17.90 -33.95 -25.75
C LEU A 100 -17.02 -32.91 -26.45
N ILE A 101 -16.50 -33.20 -27.65
CA ILE A 101 -15.72 -32.24 -28.44
C ILE A 101 -16.55 -31.01 -28.82
N ARG A 102 -17.83 -31.17 -29.16
CA ARG A 102 -18.72 -30.05 -29.46
C ARG A 102 -18.95 -29.19 -28.22
N GLU A 103 -19.30 -29.81 -27.09
CA GLU A 103 -19.50 -29.11 -25.81
C GLU A 103 -18.24 -28.36 -25.35
N ILE A 104 -17.07 -29.00 -25.44
CA ILE A 104 -15.79 -28.36 -25.12
C ILE A 104 -15.51 -27.22 -26.11
N GLY A 105 -15.84 -27.39 -27.38
CA GLY A 105 -15.72 -26.35 -28.40
C GLY A 105 -16.53 -25.11 -28.07
N ASP A 106 -17.76 -25.27 -27.60
CA ASP A 106 -18.62 -24.15 -27.21
C ASP A 106 -18.10 -23.46 -25.94
N LYS A 107 -17.65 -24.23 -24.93
CA LYS A 107 -17.00 -23.69 -23.72
C LYS A 107 -15.72 -22.91 -24.04
N ILE A 108 -14.90 -23.37 -24.99
CA ILE A 108 -13.70 -22.65 -25.44
C ILE A 108 -14.10 -21.31 -26.05
N LYS A 109 -15.10 -21.29 -26.94
CA LYS A 109 -15.57 -20.03 -27.56
C LYS A 109 -16.08 -19.04 -26.53
N GLU A 110 -16.86 -19.51 -25.56
CA GLU A 110 -17.35 -18.67 -24.46
C GLU A 110 -16.20 -18.07 -23.65
N ALA A 111 -15.21 -18.89 -23.27
CA ALA A 111 -14.03 -18.42 -22.54
C ALA A 111 -13.17 -17.45 -23.39
N GLU A 112 -13.00 -17.70 -24.68
CA GLU A 112 -12.29 -16.81 -25.60
C GLU A 112 -12.98 -15.45 -25.70
N ASN A 113 -14.31 -15.43 -25.80
CA ASN A 113 -15.08 -14.19 -25.83
C ASN A 113 -14.94 -13.40 -24.52
N GLN A 114 -15.06 -14.05 -23.36
CA GLN A 114 -14.89 -13.38 -22.06
C GLN A 114 -13.48 -12.80 -21.88
N LEU A 115 -12.44 -13.46 -22.39
CA LEU A 115 -11.06 -12.97 -22.32
C LEU A 115 -10.80 -11.70 -23.13
N ILE A 116 -11.63 -11.38 -24.13
CA ILE A 116 -11.49 -10.14 -24.92
C ILE A 116 -11.77 -8.90 -24.05
N ASP A 117 -12.75 -8.99 -23.15
CA ASP A 117 -13.21 -7.85 -22.35
C ASP A 117 -12.41 -7.65 -21.06
N LEU A 118 -11.86 -8.73 -20.50
CA LEU A 118 -11.13 -8.71 -19.23
C LEU A 118 -9.97 -7.69 -19.18
N PRO A 119 -9.12 -7.54 -20.21
CA PRO A 119 -8.08 -6.50 -20.21
C PRO A 119 -8.62 -5.07 -20.04
N TYR A 120 -9.79 -4.77 -20.59
CA TYR A 120 -10.42 -3.46 -20.44
C TYR A 120 -10.96 -3.27 -19.02
N GLN A 121 -11.60 -4.30 -18.46
CA GLN A 121 -12.09 -4.28 -17.08
C GLN A 121 -10.95 -4.13 -16.07
N ILE A 122 -9.82 -4.83 -16.27
CA ILE A 122 -8.61 -4.69 -15.44
C ILE A 122 -8.09 -3.25 -15.52
N LYS A 123 -8.02 -2.70 -16.73
CA LYS A 123 -7.55 -1.33 -16.93
C LYS A 123 -8.44 -0.32 -16.21
N GLU A 124 -9.76 -0.44 -16.34
CA GLU A 124 -10.73 0.45 -15.70
C GLU A 124 -10.67 0.35 -14.16
N ALA A 125 -10.70 -0.87 -13.62
CA ALA A 125 -10.58 -1.09 -12.18
C ALA A 125 -9.25 -0.57 -11.62
N ASN A 126 -8.15 -0.75 -12.36
CA ASN A 126 -6.84 -0.23 -11.99
C ASN A 126 -6.78 1.31 -12.05
N GLU A 127 -7.41 1.93 -13.04
CA GLU A 127 -7.52 3.39 -13.15
C GLU A 127 -8.30 3.97 -11.96
N GLN A 128 -9.42 3.37 -11.58
CA GLN A 128 -10.20 3.80 -10.41
C GLN A 128 -9.36 3.72 -9.13
N LEU A 129 -8.66 2.59 -8.92
CA LEU A 129 -7.84 2.38 -7.74
C LEU A 129 -6.66 3.37 -7.67
N ILE A 130 -5.93 3.60 -8.76
CA ILE A 130 -4.79 4.53 -8.75
C ILE A 130 -5.24 5.98 -8.55
N ILE A 131 -6.38 6.38 -9.12
CA ILE A 131 -6.90 7.74 -8.95
C ILE A 131 -7.19 8.00 -7.46
N GLU A 132 -7.93 7.10 -6.82
CA GLU A 132 -8.25 7.19 -5.40
C GLU A 132 -6.99 7.15 -4.53
N SER A 133 -6.09 6.19 -4.80
CA SER A 133 -4.81 6.07 -4.09
C SER A 133 -3.99 7.36 -4.19
N THR A 134 -3.92 7.94 -5.39
CA THR A 134 -3.12 9.15 -5.65
C THR A 134 -3.70 10.35 -4.93
N ALA A 135 -5.02 10.52 -4.94
CA ALA A 135 -5.68 11.60 -4.22
C ALA A 135 -5.35 11.57 -2.73
N ILE A 136 -5.40 10.39 -2.12
CA ILE A 136 -5.08 10.18 -0.70
C ILE A 136 -3.60 10.46 -0.42
N CYS A 137 -2.69 9.99 -1.27
CA CYS A 137 -1.26 10.26 -1.14
C CYS A 137 -0.94 11.76 -1.22
N TYR A 138 -1.53 12.49 -2.16
CA TYR A 138 -1.32 13.95 -2.27
C TYR A 138 -1.88 14.71 -1.07
N LYS A 139 -3.02 14.28 -0.53
CA LYS A 139 -3.56 14.85 0.71
C LYS A 139 -2.60 14.64 1.88
N ARG A 140 -2.14 13.40 2.10
CA ARG A 140 -1.14 13.06 3.14
C ARG A 140 0.15 13.88 2.99
N LEU A 141 0.64 14.05 1.76
CA LEU A 141 1.83 14.87 1.49
C LEU A 141 1.62 16.35 1.84
N SER A 142 0.47 16.92 1.48
CA SER A 142 0.12 18.30 1.82
C SER A 142 0.04 18.48 3.33
N ASP A 143 -0.72 17.63 4.02
CA ASP A 143 -0.92 17.70 5.47
C ASP A 143 0.42 17.55 6.23
N ASN A 144 1.26 16.60 5.81
CA ASN A 144 2.60 16.42 6.37
C ASN A 144 3.49 17.63 6.16
N THR A 145 3.46 18.24 4.97
CA THR A 145 4.30 19.41 4.65
C THR A 145 3.93 20.61 5.52
N GLU A 146 2.63 20.86 5.69
CA GLU A 146 2.13 21.90 6.58
C GLU A 146 2.55 21.62 8.02
N LYS A 147 2.35 20.38 8.49
CA LYS A 147 2.70 20.02 9.88
C LYS A 147 4.18 20.10 10.17
N ILE A 148 5.03 19.67 9.23
CA ILE A 148 6.49 19.82 9.32
C ILE A 148 6.87 21.29 9.45
N THR A 149 6.21 22.17 8.68
CA THR A 149 6.46 23.62 8.73
C THR A 149 6.11 24.21 10.09
N GLU A 150 4.94 23.87 10.64
CA GLU A 150 4.53 24.27 11.98
C GLU A 150 5.52 23.80 13.05
N ILE A 151 5.90 22.52 13.00
CA ILE A 151 6.86 21.92 13.95
C ILE A 151 8.21 22.64 13.87
N ASN A 152 8.70 22.95 12.68
CA ASN A 152 9.95 23.67 12.50
C ASN A 152 9.91 25.08 13.12
N GLN A 153 8.80 25.81 12.96
CA GLN A 153 8.63 27.12 13.58
C GLN A 153 8.59 27.01 15.11
N TRP A 154 7.87 26.02 15.62
CA TRP A 154 7.79 25.75 17.06
C TRP A 154 9.17 25.40 17.65
N ILE A 155 9.93 24.50 16.99
CA ILE A 155 11.30 24.13 17.39
C ILE A 155 12.19 25.38 17.45
N LYS A 156 12.09 26.27 16.46
CA LYS A 156 12.87 27.51 16.42
C LYS A 156 12.56 28.41 17.63
N SER A 157 11.26 28.60 17.94
CA SER A 157 10.85 29.41 19.09
C SER A 157 11.36 28.84 20.41
N ILE A 158 11.24 27.52 20.61
CA ILE A 158 11.71 26.87 21.84
C ILE A 158 13.23 26.98 21.98
N ARG A 159 14.00 26.86 20.89
CA ARG A 159 15.46 27.06 20.94
C ARG A 159 15.85 28.47 21.37
N GLU A 160 15.11 29.48 20.96
CA GLU A 160 15.35 30.86 21.36
C GLU A 160 15.03 31.10 22.84
N GLN A 161 13.90 30.57 23.31
CA GLN A 161 13.55 30.59 24.74
C GLN A 161 14.58 29.85 25.60
N LEU A 162 15.05 28.69 25.13
CA LEU A 162 16.09 27.92 25.81
C LEU A 162 17.39 28.73 25.92
N LYS A 163 17.79 29.43 24.85
CA LYS A 163 18.99 30.28 24.87
C LYS A 163 18.88 31.38 25.93
N ILE A 164 17.72 32.02 26.05
CA ILE A 164 17.46 33.05 27.07
C ILE A 164 17.59 32.44 28.48
N LYS A 165 16.96 31.28 28.72
CA LYS A 165 17.02 30.61 30.03
C LYS A 165 18.42 30.15 30.42
N ILE A 166 19.23 29.73 29.45
CA ILE A 166 20.64 29.39 29.69
C ILE A 166 21.41 30.63 30.15
N LEU A 167 21.21 31.78 29.50
CA LEU A 167 21.88 33.03 29.88
C LEU A 167 21.43 33.52 31.26
N GLU A 168 20.13 33.47 31.56
CA GLU A 168 19.60 33.82 32.90
C GLU A 168 20.23 32.94 33.99
N LYS A 169 20.32 31.63 33.74
CA LYS A 169 20.98 30.69 34.66
C LYS A 169 22.45 31.06 34.87
N GLN A 170 23.19 31.31 33.79
CA GLN A 170 24.61 31.65 33.86
C GLN A 170 24.85 32.96 34.62
N ASP A 171 24.01 33.98 34.42
CA ASP A 171 24.08 35.24 35.16
C ASP A 171 23.88 35.03 36.67
N MET A 172 22.92 34.19 37.06
CA MET A 172 22.72 33.83 38.46
C MET A 172 23.89 33.04 39.05
N GLU A 173 24.47 32.10 38.30
CA GLU A 173 25.64 31.32 38.75
C GLU A 173 26.87 32.23 38.95
N MET A 174 27.10 33.20 38.06
CA MET A 174 28.16 34.20 38.23
C MET A 174 27.91 35.06 39.47
N LYS A 175 26.70 35.60 39.63
CA LYS A 175 26.33 36.40 40.81
C LYS A 175 26.50 35.63 42.11
N ASN A 176 26.08 34.38 42.15
CA ASN A 176 26.28 33.52 43.33
C ASN A 176 27.77 33.36 43.65
N THR A 177 28.60 33.14 42.62
CA THR A 177 30.06 33.05 42.78
C THR A 177 30.64 34.35 43.33
N ASP A 178 30.22 35.50 42.80
CA ASP A 178 30.68 36.81 43.27
C ASP A 178 30.27 37.08 44.73
N ILE A 179 29.02 36.73 45.08
CA ILE A 179 28.51 36.85 46.46
C ILE A 179 29.35 35.98 47.41
N TYR A 180 29.58 34.71 47.06
CA TYR A 180 30.37 33.81 47.89
C TYR A 180 31.82 34.28 48.05
N ASN A 181 32.46 34.75 46.97
CA ASN A 181 33.80 35.32 47.03
C ASN A 181 33.85 36.54 47.95
N TYR A 182 32.88 37.47 47.81
CA TYR A 182 32.79 38.64 48.67
C TYR A 182 32.58 38.27 50.15
N MET A 183 31.68 37.33 50.44
CA MET A 183 31.45 36.86 51.81
C MET A 183 32.70 36.21 52.40
N HIS A 184 33.40 35.39 51.62
CA HIS A 184 34.65 34.77 52.03
C HIS A 184 35.72 35.82 52.38
N ASP A 185 35.91 36.82 51.51
CA ASP A 185 36.89 37.90 51.73
C ASP A 185 36.54 38.78 52.94
N MET A 186 35.25 39.03 53.18
CA MET A 186 34.79 39.89 54.27
C MET A 186 34.75 39.20 55.64
N LEU A 187 34.24 37.97 55.70
CA LEU A 187 33.97 37.25 56.95
C LEU A 187 35.11 36.31 57.36
N GLY A 188 35.95 35.92 56.41
CA GLY A 188 36.94 34.87 56.60
C GLY A 188 36.33 33.46 56.53
N PRO A 189 37.18 32.44 56.35
CA PRO A 189 36.74 31.07 56.05
C PRO A 189 35.99 30.40 57.21
N GLU A 190 36.38 30.67 58.45
CA GLU A 190 35.81 30.01 59.64
C GLU A 190 34.35 30.40 59.88
N LEU A 191 34.04 31.70 59.84
CA LEU A 191 32.68 32.21 60.06
C LEU A 191 31.76 31.88 58.88
N LEU A 192 32.27 31.89 57.64
CA LEU A 192 31.50 31.49 56.46
C LEU A 192 31.10 30.00 56.54
N GLN A 193 32.01 29.14 57.02
CA GLN A 193 31.74 27.71 57.17
C GLN A 193 30.65 27.43 58.23
N GLU A 194 30.67 28.14 59.36
CA GLU A 194 29.63 28.02 60.39
C GLU A 194 28.24 28.42 59.84
N LEU A 195 28.17 29.51 59.07
CA LEU A 195 26.93 29.95 58.41
C LEU A 195 26.41 28.93 57.38
N ASP A 196 27.30 28.38 56.55
CA ASP A 196 26.92 27.36 55.54
C ASP A 196 26.37 26.08 56.20
N GLU A 197 26.95 25.65 57.33
CA GLU A 197 26.50 24.48 58.07
C GLU A 197 25.10 24.67 58.67
N ASP A 198 24.81 25.84 59.21
CA ASP A 198 23.51 26.14 59.81
C ASP A 198 22.41 26.36 58.75
N ILE A 199 22.72 26.99 57.61
CA ILE A 199 21.78 27.11 56.49
C ILE A 199 21.42 25.72 55.93
N LYS A 200 22.40 24.81 55.80
CA LYS A 200 22.15 23.43 55.34
C LYS A 200 21.28 22.63 56.31
N LYS A 201 21.42 22.83 57.63
CA LYS A 201 20.56 22.18 58.63
C LYS A 201 19.11 22.66 58.57
N GLY A 202 18.86 23.91 58.15
CA GLY A 202 17.52 24.48 58.03
C GLY A 202 16.77 24.14 56.72
N LEU A 203 17.45 23.57 55.73
CA LEU A 203 16.87 23.17 54.44
C LEU A 203 16.50 21.68 54.35
N ASN A 204 16.91 20.87 55.33
CA ASN A 204 16.46 19.49 55.53
C ASN A 204 15.31 19.45 56.55
#